data_AF-A0A6N9EVI1-F1
#
_entry.id   AF-A0A6N9EVI1-F1
#
_cell.length_a   1.000
_cell.length_b   1.000
_cell.length_c   1.000
_cell.angle_alpha   90.00
_cell.angle_beta   90.00
_cell.angle_gamma   90.00
#
_symmetry.space_group_name_H-M   'P 1'
#
loop_
_entity.id
_entity.type
_entity.pdbx_description
1 polymer ?
#
loop_
_entity_poly.entity_id
_entity_poly.type
_entity_poly.pdbx_seq_one_letter_code
_entity_poly.pdbx_strand_id
1 'polypeptide(L)'
;MTAGVERLDARRGAVPAAIGIKVALALAFVVALTVPLDQLEGKGMAFRFPVFMLSAVLVPLAWRRRFRPYPATADVLLVAPFLIDTLGNLVGLYDAYDATDDVMHTFNWVLLVAAFHAWRFRRSPDSGAMSKFDVWLLGVGIGALAIVGWEIAEWIVAETGAGGGLALTYDDTVGDLALSTAGGMIGSWLGVQYLSGREDSA
;
A
#
# COMPACT_ATOMS: atom_id res chain seq x y z
N MET A 1 -9.01 -7.43 25.54
CA MET A 1 -9.31 -6.09 25.00
C MET A 1 -9.38 -6.22 23.49
N THR A 2 -10.42 -5.72 22.82
CA THR A 2 -10.52 -5.79 21.34
C THR A 2 -9.52 -4.82 20.70
N ALA A 3 -8.74 -5.28 19.72
CA ALA A 3 -7.76 -4.45 19.03
C ALA A 3 -8.39 -3.18 18.45
N GLY A 4 -7.67 -2.06 18.39
CA GLY A 4 -8.17 -0.81 17.79
C GLY A 4 -8.69 -1.05 16.37
N VAL A 5 -7.96 -1.85 15.59
CA VAL A 5 -8.34 -2.30 14.25
C VAL A 5 -9.63 -3.14 14.22
N GLU A 6 -9.91 -3.94 15.25
CA GLU A 6 -11.13 -4.76 15.29
C GLU A 6 -12.39 -3.90 15.42
N ARG A 7 -12.30 -2.77 16.14
CA ARG A 7 -13.39 -1.79 16.20
C ARG A 7 -13.64 -1.13 14.85
N LEU A 8 -12.59 -0.88 14.07
CA LEU A 8 -12.72 -0.34 12.71
C LEU A 8 -13.37 -1.36 11.78
N ASP A 9 -12.92 -2.62 11.83
CA ASP A 9 -13.45 -3.72 11.03
C ASP A 9 -14.91 -4.05 11.35
N ALA A 10 -15.36 -3.79 12.58
CA ALA A 10 -16.75 -3.99 13.02
C ALA A 10 -17.73 -2.91 12.52
N ARG A 11 -17.25 -1.81 11.92
CA ARG A 11 -18.11 -0.74 11.40
C ARG A 11 -18.94 -1.26 10.23
N ARG A 12 -20.23 -0.87 10.17
CA ARG A 12 -21.16 -1.29 9.10
C ARG A 12 -20.63 -1.02 7.68
N GLY A 13 -19.87 0.06 7.51
CA GLY A 13 -19.30 0.45 6.21
C GLY A 13 -17.95 -0.18 5.87
N ALA A 14 -17.32 -0.94 6.77
CA ALA A 14 -15.96 -1.43 6.56
C ALA A 14 -15.85 -2.40 5.38
N VAL A 15 -16.72 -3.42 5.33
CA VAL A 15 -16.77 -4.37 4.21
C VAL A 15 -17.20 -3.69 2.90
N PRO A 16 -18.27 -2.87 2.86
CA PRO A 16 -18.58 -2.08 1.68
C PRO A 16 -17.41 -1.23 1.16
N ALA A 17 -16.64 -0.59 2.04
CA ALA A 17 -15.46 0.19 1.64
C ALA A 17 -14.38 -0.70 1.00
N ALA A 18 -14.10 -1.86 1.59
CA ALA A 18 -13.14 -2.83 1.05
C ALA A 18 -13.57 -3.38 -0.32
N ILE A 19 -14.87 -3.56 -0.55
CA ILE A 19 -15.39 -3.95 -1.88
C ILE A 19 -15.26 -2.78 -2.85
N GLY A 20 -15.71 -1.58 -2.43
CA GLY A 20 -15.74 -0.39 -3.25
C GLY A 20 -14.36 -0.02 -3.79
N ILE A 21 -13.32 -0.06 -2.96
CA ILE A 21 -11.96 0.29 -3.39
C ILE A 21 -11.39 -0.70 -4.40
N LYS A 22 -11.73 -1.99 -4.30
CA LYS A 22 -11.31 -3.02 -5.26
C LYS A 22 -12.02 -2.88 -6.59
N VAL A 23 -13.32 -2.59 -6.54
CA VAL A 23 -14.11 -2.30 -7.75
C VAL A 23 -13.55 -1.05 -8.43
N ALA A 24 -13.25 0.00 -7.68
CA ALA A 24 -12.63 1.21 -8.20
C ALA A 24 -11.28 0.90 -8.87
N LEU A 25 -10.42 0.10 -8.23
CA LEU A 25 -9.13 -0.30 -8.81
C LEU A 25 -9.30 -1.10 -10.11
N ALA A 26 -10.22 -2.06 -10.12
CA ALA A 26 -10.50 -2.86 -11.32
C ALA A 26 -11.03 -1.97 -12.46
N LEU A 27 -11.96 -1.06 -12.18
CA LEU A 27 -12.49 -0.13 -13.17
C LEU A 27 -11.41 0.84 -13.67
N ALA A 28 -10.53 1.33 -12.79
CA ALA A 28 -9.41 2.18 -13.16
C ALA A 28 -8.48 1.45 -14.15
N PHE A 29 -8.17 0.17 -13.91
CA PHE A 29 -7.38 -0.61 -14.87
C PHE A 29 -8.11 -0.94 -16.17
N VAL A 30 -9.43 -1.13 -16.15
CA VAL A 30 -10.20 -1.24 -17.39
C VAL A 30 -9.98 0.00 -18.24
N VAL A 31 -10.07 1.20 -17.66
CA VAL A 31 -9.79 2.45 -18.38
C VAL A 31 -8.33 2.49 -18.83
N ALA A 32 -7.38 2.25 -17.93
CA ALA A 32 -5.95 2.37 -18.21
C ALA A 32 -5.44 1.44 -19.32
N LEU A 33 -6.11 0.30 -19.53
CA LEU A 33 -5.68 -0.71 -20.52
C LEU A 33 -6.49 -0.66 -21.83
N THR A 34 -7.61 0.07 -21.88
CA THR A 34 -8.51 0.05 -23.05
C THR A 34 -8.74 1.42 -23.68
N VAL A 35 -8.51 2.50 -22.94
CA VAL A 35 -8.66 3.86 -23.45
C VAL A 35 -7.26 4.38 -23.85
N PRO A 36 -7.06 4.81 -25.12
CA PRO A 36 -5.79 5.35 -25.56
C PRO A 36 -5.61 6.76 -25.02
N LEU A 37 -4.95 6.87 -23.85
CA LEU A 37 -4.62 8.14 -23.21
C LEU A 37 -3.11 8.38 -23.32
N ASP A 38 -2.72 9.51 -23.89
CA ASP A 38 -1.31 9.85 -24.14
C ASP A 38 -0.47 9.83 -22.85
N GLN A 39 -1.03 10.33 -21.74
CA GLN A 39 -0.39 10.33 -20.41
C GLN A 39 -0.09 8.94 -19.82
N LEU A 40 -0.62 7.86 -20.40
CA LEU A 40 -0.31 6.49 -19.98
C LEU A 40 0.80 5.84 -20.82
N GLU A 41 1.23 6.48 -21.90
CA GLU A 41 2.31 5.98 -22.74
C GLU A 41 3.62 5.91 -21.95
N GLY A 42 4.32 4.77 -22.02
CA GLY A 42 5.57 4.58 -21.26
C GLY A 42 5.40 4.29 -19.76
N LYS A 43 4.19 4.39 -19.18
CA LYS A 43 3.96 4.20 -17.73
C LYS A 43 3.90 2.74 -17.27
N GLY A 44 4.04 1.78 -18.20
CA GLY A 44 4.06 0.35 -17.86
C GLY A 44 2.76 -0.20 -17.26
N MET A 45 1.59 0.40 -17.54
CA MET A 45 0.31 0.03 -16.91
C MET A 45 -0.03 -1.47 -17.04
N ALA A 46 0.31 -2.08 -18.18
CA ALA A 46 0.12 -3.53 -18.39
C ALA A 46 1.00 -4.38 -17.47
N PHE A 47 2.22 -3.93 -17.15
CA PHE A 47 3.13 -4.59 -16.21
C PHE A 47 2.69 -4.39 -14.75
N ARG A 48 2.16 -3.21 -14.43
CA ARG A 48 1.62 -2.88 -13.10
C ARG A 48 0.36 -3.69 -12.77
N PHE A 49 -0.49 -3.97 -13.77
CA PHE A 49 -1.80 -4.61 -13.58
C PHE A 49 -1.79 -5.89 -12.73
N PRO A 50 -0.96 -6.92 -13.00
CA PRO A 50 -0.95 -8.14 -12.19
C PRO A 50 -0.58 -7.89 -10.72
N VAL A 51 0.42 -7.03 -10.47
CA VAL A 51 0.88 -6.69 -9.11
C VAL A 51 -0.20 -5.91 -8.36
N PHE A 52 -0.86 -4.96 -9.03
CA PHE A 52 -1.87 -4.11 -8.41
C PHE A 52 -3.13 -4.93 -8.10
N MET A 53 -3.56 -5.81 -9.03
CA MET A 53 -4.67 -6.73 -8.80
C MET A 53 -4.37 -7.75 -7.70
N LEU A 54 -3.11 -8.15 -7.52
CA LEU A 54 -2.71 -9.04 -6.43
C LEU A 54 -3.05 -8.43 -5.06
N SER A 55 -2.89 -7.11 -4.90
CA SER A 55 -3.27 -6.41 -3.65
C SER A 55 -4.74 -6.63 -3.29
N ALA A 56 -5.64 -6.63 -4.28
CA ALA A 56 -7.08 -6.77 -4.10
C ALA A 56 -7.51 -8.19 -3.65
N VAL A 57 -6.70 -9.21 -3.92
CA VAL A 57 -7.01 -10.60 -3.55
C VAL A 57 -6.21 -11.09 -2.35
N LEU A 58 -5.09 -10.44 -2.02
CA LEU A 58 -4.16 -10.91 -0.98
C LEU A 58 -4.85 -11.08 0.39
N VAL A 59 -5.54 -10.04 0.87
CA VAL A 59 -6.22 -10.07 2.18
C VAL A 59 -7.36 -11.10 2.23
N PRO A 60 -8.29 -11.17 1.25
CA PRO A 60 -9.29 -12.24 1.20
C PRO A 60 -8.70 -13.65 1.27
N LEU A 61 -7.63 -13.90 0.49
CA LEU A 61 -6.98 -15.21 0.41
C LEU A 61 -6.21 -15.55 1.69
N ALA A 62 -5.54 -14.57 2.29
CA ALA A 62 -4.83 -14.75 3.55
C ALA A 62 -5.79 -14.94 4.73
N TRP A 63 -6.96 -14.29 4.69
CA TRP A 63 -7.94 -14.32 5.78
C TRP A 63 -8.47 -15.72 6.04
N ARG A 64 -8.82 -16.47 4.99
CA ARG A 64 -9.36 -17.85 5.08
C ARG A 64 -10.43 -18.02 6.18
N ARG A 65 -11.20 -16.96 6.45
CA ARG A 65 -12.20 -16.90 7.54
C ARG A 65 -11.66 -17.22 8.95
N ARG A 66 -10.35 -17.06 9.20
CA ARG A 66 -9.68 -17.41 10.47
C ARG A 66 -10.12 -16.56 11.66
N PHE A 67 -10.63 -15.36 11.43
CA PHE A 67 -11.12 -14.46 12.47
C PHE A 67 -12.32 -13.65 11.95
N ARG A 68 -13.15 -13.15 12.86
CA ARG A 68 -14.30 -12.28 12.57
C ARG A 68 -14.16 -11.00 13.39
N PRO A 69 -14.65 -9.83 12.91
CA PRO A 69 -15.14 -9.55 11.55
C PRO A 69 -14.04 -9.66 10.46
N TYR A 70 -14.41 -9.49 9.19
CA TYR A 70 -13.48 -9.45 8.05
C TYR A 70 -12.42 -8.34 8.26
N PRO A 71 -11.12 -8.56 7.96
CA PRO A 71 -10.06 -7.55 8.09
C PRO A 71 -10.13 -6.43 7.04
N ALA A 72 -11.25 -5.72 7.01
CA ALA A 72 -11.54 -4.66 6.06
C ALA A 72 -10.51 -3.52 6.11
N THR A 73 -10.03 -3.16 7.31
CA THR A 73 -9.06 -2.08 7.48
C THR A 73 -7.74 -2.40 6.78
N ALA A 74 -7.20 -3.61 6.99
CA ALA A 74 -5.98 -4.06 6.32
C ALA A 74 -6.18 -4.15 4.79
N ASP A 75 -7.36 -4.61 4.36
CA ASP A 75 -7.72 -4.74 2.95
C ASP A 75 -7.76 -3.38 2.24
N VAL A 76 -8.48 -2.41 2.81
CA VAL A 76 -8.58 -1.06 2.26
C VAL A 76 -7.21 -0.39 2.21
N LEU A 77 -6.45 -0.43 3.30
CA LEU A 77 -5.12 0.19 3.37
C LEU A 77 -4.13 -0.45 2.40
N LEU A 78 -4.25 -1.75 2.12
CA LEU A 78 -3.39 -2.43 1.15
C LEU A 78 -3.74 -2.06 -0.29
N VAL A 79 -5.03 -1.94 -0.63
CA VAL A 79 -5.48 -1.66 -2.00
C VAL A 79 -5.35 -0.17 -2.36
N ALA A 80 -5.48 0.72 -1.37
CA ALA A 80 -5.49 2.16 -1.58
C ALA A 80 -4.27 2.72 -2.33
N PRO A 81 -3.02 2.37 -1.99
CA PRO A 81 -1.82 2.80 -2.72
C PRO A 81 -1.91 2.59 -4.23
N PHE A 82 -2.29 1.37 -4.61
CA PHE A 82 -2.38 0.97 -6.01
C PHE A 82 -3.50 1.69 -6.74
N LEU A 83 -4.63 1.95 -6.07
CA LEU A 83 -5.71 2.75 -6.64
C LEU A 83 -5.28 4.19 -6.86
N ILE A 84 -4.59 4.77 -5.88
CA ILE A 84 -4.15 6.17 -5.92
C ILE A 84 -3.10 6.36 -7.01
N ASP A 85 -2.12 5.48 -7.13
CA ASP A 85 -1.15 5.47 -8.24
C ASP A 85 -1.84 5.36 -9.60
N THR A 86 -2.77 4.40 -9.74
CA THR A 86 -3.51 4.19 -11.01
C THR A 86 -4.32 5.43 -11.37
N LEU A 87 -5.02 6.03 -10.40
CA LEU A 87 -5.79 7.25 -10.63
C LEU A 87 -4.89 8.45 -10.94
N GLY A 88 -3.74 8.57 -10.27
CA GLY A 88 -2.76 9.63 -10.52
C GLY A 88 -2.23 9.59 -11.96
N ASN A 89 -1.93 8.39 -12.47
CA ASN A 89 -1.59 8.19 -13.88
C ASN A 89 -2.78 8.52 -14.80
N LEU A 90 -3.98 8.02 -14.48
CA LEU A 90 -5.17 8.25 -15.28
C LEU A 90 -5.58 9.72 -15.41
N VAL A 91 -5.29 10.55 -14.42
CA VAL A 91 -5.59 11.99 -14.46
C VAL A 91 -4.37 12.85 -14.80
N GLY A 92 -3.23 12.23 -15.13
CA GLY A 92 -2.02 12.92 -15.59
C GLY A 92 -1.25 13.67 -14.50
N LEU A 93 -1.38 13.31 -13.21
CA LEU A 93 -0.66 13.98 -12.13
C LEU A 93 0.86 13.86 -12.27
N TYR A 94 1.33 12.67 -12.64
CA TYR A 94 2.76 12.39 -12.85
C TYR A 94 3.38 13.20 -13.99
N ASP A 95 2.57 13.68 -14.94
CA ASP A 95 3.05 14.52 -16.03
C ASP A 95 2.87 16.02 -15.72
N ALA A 96 1.89 16.35 -14.88
CA ALA A 96 1.57 17.73 -14.53
C ALA A 96 2.45 18.31 -13.41
N TYR A 97 2.96 17.46 -12.50
CA TYR A 97 3.76 17.89 -11.35
C TYR A 97 4.92 16.95 -11.07
N ASP A 98 6.14 17.47 -11.15
CA ASP A 98 7.39 16.73 -10.95
C ASP A 98 7.44 16.04 -9.57
N ALA A 99 6.89 16.67 -8.53
CA ALA A 99 6.90 16.12 -7.17
C ALA A 99 5.87 15.01 -6.92
N THR A 100 5.04 14.65 -7.91
CA THR A 100 4.00 13.62 -7.71
C THR A 100 4.62 12.30 -7.27
N ASP A 101 5.72 11.91 -7.89
CA ASP A 101 6.35 10.62 -7.65
C ASP A 101 6.91 10.52 -6.22
N ASP A 102 7.73 11.48 -5.80
CA ASP A 102 8.23 11.64 -4.43
C ASP A 102 7.12 11.59 -3.36
N VAL A 103 6.03 12.31 -3.62
CA VAL A 103 4.87 12.36 -2.71
C VAL A 103 4.21 11.00 -2.63
N MET A 104 4.06 10.30 -3.75
CA MET A 104 3.46 8.96 -3.80
C MET A 104 4.36 7.93 -3.12
N HIS A 105 5.67 7.97 -3.34
CA HIS A 105 6.63 7.11 -2.63
C HIS A 105 6.51 7.24 -1.11
N THR A 106 6.32 8.46 -0.60
CA THR A 106 6.07 8.64 0.84
C THR A 106 4.66 8.19 1.25
N PHE A 107 3.63 8.71 0.61
CA PHE A 107 2.24 8.55 1.04
C PHE A 107 1.73 7.11 0.89
N ASN A 108 2.07 6.45 -0.22
CA ASN A 108 1.68 5.07 -0.45
C ASN A 108 2.32 4.13 0.58
N TRP A 109 3.58 4.39 0.98
CA TRP A 109 4.25 3.60 2.01
C TRP A 109 3.63 3.77 3.40
N VAL A 110 3.11 4.95 3.74
CA VAL A 110 2.33 5.14 4.96
C VAL A 110 1.16 4.15 5.01
N LEU A 111 0.42 4.03 3.92
CA LEU A 111 -0.75 3.15 3.82
C LEU A 111 -0.35 1.67 3.80
N LEU A 112 0.68 1.29 3.03
CA LEU A 112 1.16 -0.10 2.95
C LEU A 112 1.62 -0.62 4.31
N VAL A 113 2.40 0.18 5.05
CA VAL A 113 2.89 -0.24 6.38
C VAL A 113 1.76 -0.19 7.42
N ALA A 114 0.82 0.74 7.31
CA ALA A 114 -0.39 0.71 8.14
C ALA A 114 -1.24 -0.55 7.86
N ALA A 115 -1.33 -1.02 6.61
CA ALA A 115 -2.01 -2.25 6.25
C ALA A 115 -1.35 -3.48 6.89
N PHE A 116 -0.01 -3.52 6.89
CA PHE A 116 0.76 -4.55 7.59
C PHE A 116 0.40 -4.58 9.09
N HIS A 117 0.38 -3.43 9.76
CA HIS A 117 0.02 -3.36 11.18
C HIS A 117 -1.45 -3.72 11.44
N ALA A 118 -2.36 -3.25 10.60
CA ALA A 118 -3.77 -3.61 10.68
C ALA A 118 -3.93 -5.14 10.67
N TRP A 119 -3.25 -5.83 9.74
CA TRP A 119 -3.25 -7.28 9.67
C TRP A 119 -2.58 -7.94 10.88
N ARG A 120 -1.41 -7.43 11.29
CA ARG A 120 -0.63 -7.96 12.41
C ARG A 120 -1.42 -7.92 13.71
N PHE A 121 -2.06 -6.79 14.03
CA PHE A 121 -2.86 -6.65 15.24
C PHE A 121 -4.15 -7.47 15.21
N ARG A 122 -4.69 -7.82 14.01
CA ARG A 122 -5.77 -8.82 13.91
C ARG A 122 -5.29 -10.23 14.23
N ARG A 123 -4.06 -10.59 13.83
CA ARG A 123 -3.49 -11.92 14.09
C ARG A 123 -2.95 -12.11 15.50
N SER A 124 -2.44 -11.07 16.11
CA SER A 124 -1.82 -11.11 17.43
C SER A 124 -2.18 -9.85 18.22
N PRO A 125 -3.43 -9.76 18.73
CA PRO A 125 -3.91 -8.59 19.47
C PRO A 125 -3.11 -8.33 20.75
N ASP A 126 -2.70 -9.42 21.42
CA ASP A 126 -2.03 -9.43 22.72
C ASP A 126 -0.54 -9.77 22.59
N SER A 127 0.18 -9.14 21.66
CA SER A 127 1.63 -9.37 21.50
C SER A 127 2.44 -8.76 22.65
N GLY A 128 2.29 -9.33 23.86
CA GLY A 128 2.98 -8.93 25.09
C GLY A 128 4.48 -9.24 25.12
N ALA A 129 5.03 -9.79 24.03
CA ALA A 129 6.44 -10.12 23.90
C ALA A 129 7.29 -9.02 23.25
N MET A 130 6.69 -7.99 22.64
CA MET A 130 7.40 -6.92 21.94
C MET A 130 7.00 -5.55 22.47
N SER A 131 7.98 -4.66 22.65
CA SER A 131 7.70 -3.27 23.00
C SER A 131 7.05 -2.51 21.83
N LYS A 132 6.41 -1.36 22.09
CA LYS A 132 5.89 -0.47 21.03
C LYS A 132 7.01 -0.08 20.04
N PHE A 133 8.25 0.08 20.54
CA PHE A 133 9.41 0.40 19.71
C PHE A 133 9.81 -0.76 18.79
N ASP A 134 9.84 -2.01 19.28
CA ASP A 134 10.16 -3.17 18.45
C ASP A 134 9.11 -3.39 17.35
N VAL A 135 7.83 -3.18 17.68
CA VAL A 135 6.75 -3.26 16.69
C VAL A 135 6.86 -2.14 15.66
N TRP A 136 7.21 -0.93 16.09
CA TRP A 136 7.47 0.17 15.18
C TRP A 136 8.64 -0.16 14.22
N LEU A 137 9.78 -0.59 14.76
CA LEU A 137 10.97 -0.94 13.97
C LEU A 137 10.69 -2.08 12.97
N LEU A 138 9.87 -3.06 13.36
CA LEU A 138 9.42 -4.11 12.46
C LEU A 138 8.67 -3.54 11.24
N GLY A 139 7.76 -2.59 11.45
CA GLY A 139 7.05 -1.93 10.35
C GLY A 139 7.99 -1.09 9.47
N VAL A 140 8.99 -0.41 10.05
CA VAL A 140 10.05 0.30 9.29
C VAL A 140 10.79 -0.67 8.38
N GLY A 141 11.22 -1.82 8.91
CA GLY A 141 11.92 -2.84 8.14
C GLY A 141 11.06 -3.43 7.01
N ILE A 142 9.77 -3.67 7.26
CA ILE A 142 8.83 -4.09 6.20
C ILE A 142 8.72 -3.02 5.10
N GLY A 143 8.60 -1.75 5.46
CA GLY A 143 8.56 -0.65 4.49
C GLY A 143 9.83 -0.56 3.64
N ALA A 144 11.00 -0.62 4.29
CA ALA A 144 12.31 -0.59 3.62
C ALA A 144 12.50 -1.77 2.67
N LEU A 145 12.13 -2.99 3.09
CA LEU A 145 12.21 -4.17 2.23
C LEU A 145 11.22 -4.11 1.06
N ALA A 146 10.03 -3.53 1.28
CA ALA A 146 9.05 -3.35 0.23
C ALA A 146 9.53 -2.39 -0.86
N ILE A 147 10.17 -1.27 -0.50
CA ILE A 147 10.70 -0.34 -1.50
C ILE A 147 11.89 -0.94 -2.25
N VAL A 148 12.79 -1.66 -1.59
CA VAL A 148 13.84 -2.41 -2.31
C VAL A 148 13.23 -3.36 -3.34
N GLY A 149 12.14 -4.06 -3.00
CA GLY A 149 11.44 -4.92 -3.93
C GLY A 149 10.78 -4.18 -5.11
N TRP A 150 10.27 -2.97 -4.86
CA TRP A 150 9.68 -2.11 -5.90
C TRP A 150 10.74 -1.56 -6.86
N GLU A 151 11.83 -1.00 -6.35
CA GLU A 151 12.96 -0.53 -7.17
C GLU A 151 13.54 -1.64 -8.05
N ILE A 152 13.64 -2.86 -7.53
CA ILE A 152 14.07 -4.01 -8.32
C ILE A 152 13.08 -4.29 -9.46
N ALA A 153 11.77 -4.17 -9.23
CA ALA A 153 10.76 -4.37 -10.26
C ALA A 153 10.85 -3.28 -11.34
N GLU A 154 11.04 -2.02 -10.96
CA GLU A 154 11.19 -0.92 -11.91
C GLU A 154 12.48 -1.05 -12.72
N TRP A 155 13.58 -1.41 -12.07
CA TRP A 155 14.84 -1.71 -12.76
C TRP A 155 14.67 -2.82 -13.81
N ILE A 156 13.93 -3.89 -13.49
CA ILE A 156 13.62 -4.96 -14.46
C ILE A 156 12.81 -4.42 -15.65
N VAL A 157 11.82 -3.56 -15.41
CA VAL A 157 11.00 -2.95 -16.47
C VAL A 157 11.84 -2.05 -17.37
N ALA A 158 12.73 -1.25 -16.78
CA ALA A 158 13.66 -0.39 -17.50
C ALA A 158 14.61 -1.23 -18.38
N GLU A 159 15.25 -2.26 -17.82
CA GLU A 159 16.22 -3.09 -18.54
C GLU A 159 15.58 -3.92 -19.66
N THR A 160 14.35 -4.40 -19.46
CA THR A 160 13.63 -5.21 -20.47
C THR A 160 12.93 -4.36 -21.54
N GLY A 161 12.83 -3.05 -21.35
CA GLY A 161 12.03 -2.15 -22.20
C GLY A 161 10.53 -2.43 -22.16
N ALA A 162 10.06 -3.25 -21.20
CA ALA A 162 8.65 -3.59 -21.07
C ALA A 162 7.82 -2.31 -20.83
N GLY A 163 6.71 -2.17 -21.55
CA GLY A 163 5.82 -1.02 -21.36
C GLY A 163 6.39 0.34 -21.78
N GLY A 164 7.46 0.37 -22.60
CA GLY A 164 8.08 1.59 -23.11
C GLY A 164 9.44 1.94 -22.48
N GLY A 165 9.84 1.20 -21.42
CA GLY A 165 11.05 1.47 -20.65
C GLY A 165 10.88 2.66 -19.70
N LEU A 166 11.10 2.44 -18.39
CA LEU A 166 11.11 3.53 -17.42
C LEU A 166 12.42 4.30 -17.51
N ALA A 167 12.35 5.63 -17.46
CA ALA A 167 13.52 6.51 -17.51
C ALA A 167 14.13 6.71 -16.11
N LEU A 168 14.54 5.62 -15.47
CA LEU A 168 15.09 5.64 -14.11
C LEU A 168 16.46 6.32 -14.05
N THR A 169 16.71 7.05 -12.96
CA THR A 169 18.04 7.58 -12.65
C THR A 169 18.52 7.07 -11.29
N TYR A 170 19.83 7.14 -11.04
CA TYR A 170 20.37 6.72 -9.74
C TYR A 170 19.86 7.61 -8.60
N ASP A 171 19.73 8.92 -8.84
CA ASP A 171 19.26 9.87 -7.83
C ASP A 171 17.79 9.62 -7.46
N ASP A 172 16.98 9.26 -8.45
CA ASP A 172 15.57 8.86 -8.33
C ASP A 172 15.42 7.65 -7.40
N THR A 173 16.03 6.52 -7.77
CA THR A 173 16.04 5.29 -6.95
C THR A 173 16.52 5.52 -5.50
N VAL A 174 17.57 6.33 -5.30
CA VAL A 174 18.03 6.64 -3.93
C VAL A 174 17.01 7.52 -3.18
N GLY A 175 16.40 8.48 -3.87
CA GLY A 175 15.29 9.29 -3.36
C GLY A 175 14.10 8.43 -2.93
N ASP A 176 13.68 7.51 -3.77
CA ASP A 176 12.54 6.62 -3.53
C ASP A 176 12.77 5.69 -2.36
N LEU A 177 13.96 5.09 -2.27
CA LEU A 177 14.37 4.31 -1.11
C LEU A 177 14.25 5.12 0.19
N ALA A 178 14.70 6.38 0.18
CA ALA A 178 14.66 7.25 1.35
C ALA A 178 13.22 7.66 1.71
N LEU A 179 12.45 8.17 0.74
CA LEU A 179 11.10 8.68 0.90
C LEU A 179 10.13 7.57 1.30
N SER A 180 10.21 6.41 0.66
CA SER A 180 9.37 5.26 0.97
C SER A 180 9.69 4.67 2.33
N THR A 181 10.98 4.62 2.71
CA THR A 181 11.37 4.20 4.06
C THR A 181 10.81 5.19 5.10
N ALA A 182 10.89 6.51 4.86
CA ALA A 182 10.32 7.52 5.75
C ALA A 182 8.78 7.41 5.84
N GLY A 183 8.10 7.21 4.71
CA GLY A 183 6.67 6.89 4.67
C GLY A 183 6.33 5.64 5.49
N GLY A 184 7.16 4.60 5.39
CA GLY A 184 7.05 3.39 6.19
C GLY A 184 7.24 3.64 7.69
N MET A 185 8.15 4.55 8.09
CA MET A 185 8.31 4.97 9.48
C MET A 185 7.04 5.64 10.02
N ILE A 186 6.45 6.54 9.24
CA ILE A 186 5.21 7.25 9.60
C ILE A 186 4.04 6.26 9.68
N GLY A 187 3.86 5.41 8.66
CA GLY A 187 2.82 4.38 8.62
C GLY A 187 2.95 3.40 9.78
N SER A 188 4.19 3.01 10.12
CA SER A 188 4.46 2.16 11.26
C SER A 188 4.06 2.81 12.58
N TRP A 189 4.42 4.08 12.76
CA TRP A 189 4.08 4.84 13.95
C TRP A 189 2.57 4.98 14.10
N LEU A 190 1.86 5.40 13.05
CA LEU A 190 0.40 5.51 13.03
C LEU A 190 -0.26 4.15 13.35
N GLY A 191 0.25 3.07 12.76
CA GLY A 191 -0.23 1.72 13.04
C GLY A 191 -0.13 1.35 14.52
N VAL A 192 1.03 1.59 15.13
CA VAL A 192 1.24 1.34 16.56
C VAL A 192 0.32 2.20 17.43
N GLN A 193 0.15 3.49 17.12
CA GLN A 193 -0.66 4.38 17.96
C GLN A 193 -2.17 4.09 17.87
N TYR A 194 -2.69 3.84 16.66
CA TYR A 194 -4.13 3.86 16.42
C TYR A 194 -4.75 2.48 16.18
N LEU A 195 -3.94 1.50 15.74
CA LEU A 195 -4.43 0.15 15.41
C LEU A 195 -4.17 -0.85 16.54
N SER A 196 -3.21 -0.56 17.42
CA SER A 196 -2.93 -1.39 18.59
C SER A 196 -4.05 -1.27 19.63
N GLY A 197 -4.39 -2.38 20.30
CA GLY A 197 -5.55 -2.51 21.18
C GLY A 197 -5.42 -1.97 22.59
N ARG A 198 -4.40 -1.16 22.90
CA ARG A 198 -4.14 -0.68 24.27
C ARG A 198 -4.53 0.78 24.39
N GLU A 199 -5.64 1.05 25.09
CA GLU A 199 -5.72 2.30 25.83
C GLU A 199 -4.60 2.26 26.86
N ASP A 200 -3.71 3.24 26.82
CA ASP A 200 -2.72 3.43 27.86
C ASP A 200 -3.50 3.75 29.14
N SER A 201 -3.61 2.77 30.05
CA SER A 201 -4.04 3.03 31.42
C SER A 201 -3.01 3.97 32.03
N ALA A 202 -3.40 5.24 32.17
CA ALA A 202 -2.71 6.23 32.99
C ALA A 202 -2.60 5.76 34.46
#